data_AF-A0A2V6P8J5-F1
#
_entry.id   AF-A0A2V6P8J5-F1
#
_cell.length_a   1.000
_cell.length_b   1.000
_cell.length_c   1.000
_cell.angle_alpha   90.00
_cell.angle_beta   90.00
_cell.angle_gamma   90.00
#
_symmetry.space_group_name_H-M   'P 1'
#
loop_
_entity.id
_entity.type
_entity.pdbx_description
1 polymer ?
#
loop_
_entity_poly.entity_id
_entity_poly.type
_entity_poly.pdbx_seq_one_letter_code
_entity_poly.pdbx_strand_id
1 'polypeptide(L)'
;MSLPADYHMHTPLCRHAVGEPTEYAAQAVKLGLKEIGFSEHSPMPRDDFDDWRMLLGDMDGYVEKVARARRDHPGLVIKLALEVDYLPG
;
A
#
# COMPACT_ATOMS: atom_id res chain seq x y z
N MET A 1 -6.12 -5.39 24.97
CA MET A 1 -6.96 -5.48 23.75
C MET A 1 -6.05 -5.23 22.56
N SER A 2 -6.18 -5.97 21.45
CA SER A 2 -5.40 -5.65 20.25
C SER A 2 -6.00 -4.42 19.57
N LEU A 3 -5.16 -3.59 18.97
CA LEU A 3 -5.63 -2.50 18.12
C LEU A 3 -6.35 -3.08 16.88
N PRO A 4 -7.37 -2.38 16.35
CA PRO A 4 -7.97 -2.75 15.07
C PRO A 4 -6.93 -2.61 13.95
N ALA A 5 -7.06 -3.42 12.90
CA ALA A 5 -6.19 -3.33 11.74
C ALA A 5 -6.45 -2.04 10.94
N ASP A 6 -5.40 -1.53 10.30
CA ASP A 6 -5.51 -0.47 9.30
C ASP A 6 -5.32 -1.08 7.91
N TYR A 7 -6.37 -1.04 7.09
CA TYR A 7 -6.36 -1.63 5.75
C TYR A 7 -6.30 -0.61 4.63
N HIS A 8 -6.26 0.68 4.94
CA HIS A 8 -6.34 1.75 3.95
C HIS A 8 -5.09 2.61 3.97
N MET A 9 -4.00 2.05 3.44
CA MET A 9 -2.68 2.68 3.45
C MET A 9 -2.10 2.80 2.05
N HIS A 10 -1.33 3.86 1.82
CA HIS A 10 -0.73 4.19 0.54
C HIS A 10 0.80 4.07 0.57
N THR A 11 1.41 4.20 -0.60
CA THR A 11 2.86 4.25 -0.80
C THR A 11 3.21 5.51 -1.62
N PRO A 12 4.49 5.85 -1.79
CA PRO A 12 4.88 7.00 -2.61
C PRO A 12 4.47 6.87 -4.09
N LEU A 13 4.04 5.69 -4.55
CA LEU A 13 3.57 5.47 -5.91
C LEU A 13 2.26 6.20 -6.21
N CYS A 14 1.47 6.59 -5.21
CA CYS A 14 0.35 7.51 -5.43
C CYS A 14 0.76 8.96 -5.71
N ARG A 15 2.06 9.28 -5.60
CA ARG A 15 2.64 10.61 -5.84
C ARG A 15 2.23 11.69 -4.83
N HIS A 16 1.43 11.35 -3.83
CA HIS A 16 1.01 12.27 -2.76
C HIS A 16 1.15 11.68 -1.34
N ALA A 17 1.82 10.54 -1.20
CA ALA A 17 2.24 9.97 0.08
C ALA A 17 3.77 9.87 0.15
N VAL A 18 4.29 9.69 1.36
CA VAL A 18 5.72 9.57 1.64
C VAL A 18 5.98 8.40 2.57
N GLY A 19 7.19 7.85 2.55
CA GLY A 19 7.59 6.71 3.38
C GLY A 19 7.31 5.35 2.72
N GLU A 20 8.22 4.40 2.89
CA GLU A 20 8.19 3.09 2.26
C GLU A 20 7.37 2.07 3.06
N PRO A 21 6.79 1.03 2.42
CA PRO A 21 6.01 0.00 3.12
C PRO A 21 6.72 -0.65 4.31
N THR A 22 8.05 -0.81 4.24
CA THR A 22 8.87 -1.31 5.35
C THR A 22 8.90 -0.36 6.55
N GLU A 23 8.90 0.95 6.32
CA GLU A 23 8.89 1.95 7.40
C GLU A 23 7.52 1.98 8.09
N TYR A 24 6.45 1.90 7.30
CA TYR A 24 5.08 1.76 7.82
C TYR A 24 4.91 0.47 8.63
N ALA A 25 5.42 -0.67 8.14
CA ALA A 25 5.39 -1.93 8.86
C ALA A 25 6.17 -1.86 10.19
N ALA A 26 7.36 -1.24 10.19
CA ALA A 26 8.12 -1.01 11.40
C ALA A 26 7.35 -0.15 12.41
N GLN A 27 6.63 0.88 11.94
CA GLN A 27 5.79 1.71 12.80
C GLN A 27 4.58 0.94 13.34
N ALA A 28 3.92 0.14 12.51
CA ALA A 28 2.79 -0.69 12.92
C ALA A 28 3.18 -1.68 14.05
N VAL A 29 4.35 -2.32 13.93
CA VAL A 29 4.91 -3.18 14.99
C VAL A 29 5.13 -2.41 16.29
N LYS A 30 5.72 -1.19 16.23
CA LYS A 30 5.94 -0.35 17.42
C LYS A 30 4.63 0.03 18.11
N LEU A 31 3.58 0.29 17.35
CA LEU A 31 2.25 0.61 17.87
C LEU A 31 1.49 -0.61 18.41
N GLY A 32 1.97 -1.82 18.13
CA GLY A 32 1.33 -3.06 18.57
C GLY A 32 0.18 -3.54 17.67
N LEU A 33 0.10 -3.05 16.43
CA LEU A 33 -0.80 -3.60 15.41
C LEU A 33 -0.39 -5.04 15.07
N LYS A 34 -1.39 -5.88 14.80
CA LYS A 34 -1.20 -7.27 14.38
C LYS A 34 -1.35 -7.46 12.88
N GLU A 35 -2.03 -6.51 12.24
CA GLU A 35 -2.35 -6.58 10.84
C GLU A 35 -2.46 -5.16 10.25
N ILE A 36 -1.96 -5.01 9.02
CA ILE A 36 -2.10 -3.81 8.20
C ILE A 36 -2.36 -4.19 6.73
N GLY A 37 -2.78 -3.24 5.90
CA GLY A 37 -2.98 -3.43 4.47
C GLY A 37 -2.62 -2.20 3.66
N PHE A 38 -1.90 -2.41 2.57
CA PHE A 38 -1.70 -1.38 1.55
C PHE A 38 -2.80 -1.52 0.49
N SER A 39 -3.54 -0.44 0.26
CA SER A 39 -4.60 -0.32 -0.73
C SER A 39 -4.25 0.85 -1.65
N GLU A 40 -3.21 0.68 -2.45
CA GLU A 40 -2.71 1.78 -3.28
C GLU A 40 -3.74 2.19 -4.33
N HIS A 41 -3.73 3.46 -4.73
CA HIS A 41 -4.56 3.93 -5.85
C HIS A 41 -4.29 3.08 -7.08
N SER A 42 -5.33 2.40 -7.58
CA SER A 42 -5.23 1.56 -8.77
C SER A 42 -4.77 2.38 -9.98
N PRO A 43 -3.87 1.83 -10.83
CA PRO A 43 -3.59 2.45 -12.10
C PRO A 43 -4.87 2.54 -12.94
N MET A 44 -4.88 3.51 -13.85
CA MET A 44 -5.94 3.70 -14.84
C MET A 44 -5.50 3.17 -16.20
N PRO A 45 -6.44 2.93 -17.15
CA PRO A 45 -6.08 2.47 -18.49
C PRO A 45 -5.16 3.42 -19.26
N ARG A 46 -5.15 4.71 -18.88
CA ARG A 46 -4.25 5.73 -19.42
C ARG A 46 -3.37 6.28 -18.29
N ASP A 47 -2.08 6.32 -18.56
CA ASP A 47 -1.07 6.83 -17.64
C ASP A 47 -1.16 8.36 -17.42
N ASP A 48 -1.86 9.08 -18.31
CA ASP A 48 -2.08 10.53 -18.23
C ASP A 48 -3.44 10.92 -17.65
N PHE A 49 -4.11 10.00 -16.94
CA PHE A 49 -5.42 10.24 -16.36
C PHE A 49 -5.40 11.33 -15.27
N ASP A 50 -4.45 11.25 -14.32
CA ASP A 50 -4.19 12.24 -13.27
C ASP A 50 -2.77 12.07 -12.68
N ASP A 51 -2.50 12.75 -11.56
CA ASP A 51 -1.22 12.70 -10.85
C ASP A 51 -1.32 12.06 -9.45
N TRP A 52 -2.32 11.19 -9.21
CA TRP A 52 -2.63 10.68 -7.86
C TRP A 52 -2.45 9.17 -7.72
N ARG A 53 -1.91 8.50 -8.74
CA ARG A 53 -1.82 7.03 -8.80
C ARG A 53 -0.53 6.55 -9.44
N MET A 54 -0.24 5.27 -9.21
CA MET A 54 0.85 4.58 -9.88
C MET A 54 0.58 4.43 -11.38
N LEU A 55 1.62 4.37 -12.19
CA LEU A 55 1.47 3.98 -13.61
C LEU A 55 1.17 2.48 -13.70
N LEU A 56 0.60 2.03 -14.81
CA LEU A 56 0.36 0.59 -15.00
C LEU A 56 1.67 -0.22 -14.92
N GLY A 57 2.77 0.34 -15.42
CA GLY A 57 4.10 -0.27 -15.37
C GLY A 57 4.73 -0.34 -13.97
N ASP A 58 4.19 0.38 -12.99
CA ASP A 58 4.71 0.39 -11.62
C ASP A 58 4.15 -0.76 -10.75
N MET A 59 3.16 -1.50 -11.25
CA MET A 59 2.43 -2.54 -10.49
C MET A 59 3.36 -3.60 -9.90
N ASP A 60 4.31 -4.12 -10.67
CA ASP A 60 5.27 -5.13 -10.17
C ASP A 60 6.16 -4.54 -9.06
N GLY A 61 6.55 -3.27 -9.20
CA GLY A 61 7.29 -2.53 -8.19
C GLY A 61 6.49 -2.35 -6.90
N TYR A 62 5.20 -2.04 -7.01
CA TYR A 62 4.27 -1.96 -5.87
C TYR A 62 4.20 -3.31 -5.12
N VAL A 63 3.95 -4.40 -5.85
CA VAL A 63 3.87 -5.75 -5.29
C VAL A 63 5.17 -6.13 -4.57
N GLU A 64 6.32 -5.86 -5.19
CA GLU A 64 7.62 -6.18 -4.60
C GLU A 64 7.92 -5.35 -3.35
N LYS A 65 7.56 -4.06 -3.32
CA LYS A 65 7.69 -3.22 -2.12
C LYS A 65 6.89 -3.78 -0.93
N VAL A 66 5.64 -4.20 -1.16
CA VAL A 66 4.80 -4.82 -0.12
C VAL A 66 5.33 -6.21 0.27
N ALA A 67 5.80 -7.00 -0.70
CA ALA A 67 6.42 -8.30 -0.44
C ALA A 67 7.69 -8.17 0.41
N ARG A 68 8.51 -7.15 0.16
CA ARG A 68 9.67 -6.83 0.99
C ARG A 68 9.25 -6.50 2.43
N ALA A 69 8.23 -5.66 2.63
CA ALA A 69 7.73 -5.36 3.97
C ALA A 69 7.28 -6.62 4.73
N ARG A 70 6.66 -7.60 4.04
CA ARG A 70 6.30 -8.91 4.63
C ARG A 70 7.53 -9.70 5.07
N ARG A 71 8.58 -9.74 4.25
CA ARG A 71 9.82 -10.45 4.56
C ARG A 71 10.57 -9.81 5.72
N ASP A 72 10.58 -8.48 5.77
CA ASP A 72 11.28 -7.71 6.81
C ASP A 72 10.51 -7.74 8.16
N HIS A 73 9.20 -8.02 8.14
CA HIS A 73 8.34 -8.06 9.33
C HIS A 73 7.46 -9.33 9.39
N PRO A 74 8.05 -10.54 9.54
CA PRO A 74 7.30 -11.80 9.47
C PRO A 74 6.27 -12.00 10.60
N GLY A 75 6.36 -11.23 11.68
CA GLY A 75 5.39 -11.25 12.79
C GLY A 75 4.17 -10.33 12.60
N LEU A 76 4.12 -9.57 11.50
CA LEU A 76 3.02 -8.68 11.15
C LEU A 76 2.31 -9.23 9.91
N VAL A 77 0.98 -9.35 9.96
CA VAL A 77 0.20 -9.67 8.77
C VAL A 77 0.09 -8.41 7.91
N ILE A 78 0.57 -8.46 6.67
CA ILE A 78 0.51 -7.32 5.74
C ILE A 78 -0.31 -7.74 4.53
N LYS A 79 -1.42 -7.07 4.24
CA LYS A 79 -2.27 -7.30 3.07
C LYS A 79 -1.81 -6.47 1.87
N LEU A 80 -2.05 -7.01 0.69
CA LEU A 80 -1.78 -6.39 -0.60
C LEU A 80 -3.14 -6.22 -1.28
N ALA A 81 -3.51 -5.00 -1.63
CA ALA A 81 -4.80 -4.65 -2.22
C ALA A 81 -4.66 -3.39 -3.08
N LEU A 82 -5.76 -2.95 -3.67
CA LEU A 82 -5.85 -1.66 -4.35
C LEU A 82 -7.08 -0.92 -3.83
N GLU A 83 -6.97 0.40 -3.72
CA GLU A 83 -8.11 1.30 -3.71
C GLU A 83 -8.52 1.52 -5.17
N VAL A 84 -9.68 0.99 -5.55
CA VAL A 84 -10.14 0.99 -6.94
C VAL A 84 -11.26 2.01 -7.10
N ASP A 85 -11.00 3.05 -7.88
CA ASP A 85 -12.02 4.03 -8.26
C ASP A 85 -13.18 3.37 -9.00
N TYR A 86 -14.39 3.78 -8.65
CA TYR A 86 -15.57 3.49 -9.46
C TYR A 86 -15.74 4.57 -10.54
N LEU A 87 -15.69 4.16 -11.80
CA LEU A 87 -15.96 5.02 -12.95
C LEU A 87 -17.25 4.56 -13.64
N PRO A 88 -18.30 5.40 -13.68
CA PRO A 88 -19.41 5.18 -14.60
C PRO A 88 -18.89 5.14 -16.04
N GLY A 89 -19.34 4.14 -16.82
CA GLY A 89 -18.94 3.96 -18.22
C GLY A 89 -19.64 4.90 -19.17
#